data_AF-A0A819L6L2-F1
#
_entry.id   AF-A0A819L6L2-F1
#
_cell.length_a   1.000
_cell.length_b   1.000
_cell.length_c   1.000
_cell.angle_alpha   90.00
_cell.angle_beta   90.00
_cell.angle_gamma   90.00
#
_symmetry.space_group_name_H-M   'P 1'
#
loop_
_entity.id
_entity.type
_entity.pdbx_description
1 polymer ?
#
loop_
_entity_poly.entity_id
_entity_poly.type
_entity_poly.pdbx_seq_one_letter_code
_entity_poly.pdbx_strand_id
1 'polypeptide(L)'
;MPFIEQRAQFYGLNMFNEIEFRKDSQDCYLSRPCIHMDCIKWVKRDSYLPVGSHGLKAVTKAKLRYNSIEIDPEDMCRLTVEQPQTLSNYSVSDAIATYCLYMKYVHTFIFALGTIISMRPDEVLRKR
;
A
#
# COMPACT_ATOMS: atom_id res chain seq x y z
N MET A 1 0.73 1.33 -8.08
CA MET A 1 1.80 1.15 -9.08
C MET A 1 1.36 1.31 -10.54
N PRO A 2 0.26 0.70 -11.06
CA PRO A 2 -0.04 0.80 -12.50
C PRO A 2 -0.32 2.24 -12.98
N PHE A 3 -0.93 3.07 -12.12
CA PHE A 3 -1.10 4.49 -12.40
C PHE A 3 0.26 5.20 -12.60
N ILE A 4 1.25 4.92 -11.74
CA ILE A 4 2.57 5.54 -11.81
C ILE A 4 3.31 5.12 -13.08
N GLU A 5 3.26 3.83 -13.43
CA GLU A 5 3.88 3.30 -14.65
C GLU A 5 3.31 3.95 -15.92
N GLN A 6 1.97 4.05 -16.02
CA GLN A 6 1.31 4.67 -17.17
C GLN A 6 1.64 6.17 -17.28
N ARG A 7 1.70 6.88 -16.15
CA ARG A 7 2.10 8.30 -16.14
C ARG A 7 3.57 8.46 -16.52
N ALA A 8 4.46 7.60 -16.03
CA ALA A 8 5.86 7.59 -16.43
C ALA A 8 6.01 7.38 -17.94
N GLN A 9 5.32 6.37 -18.49
CA GLN A 9 5.32 6.07 -19.92
C GLN A 9 4.82 7.26 -20.75
N PHE A 10 3.75 7.94 -20.32
CA PHE A 10 3.23 9.14 -20.98
C PHE A 10 4.30 10.25 -21.11
N TYR A 11 5.17 10.38 -20.10
CA TYR A 11 6.28 11.33 -20.13
C TYR A 11 7.59 10.76 -20.72
N GLY A 12 7.53 9.60 -21.39
CA GLY A 12 8.71 8.97 -22.01
C GLY A 12 9.69 8.33 -21.02
N LEU A 13 9.28 8.13 -19.77
CA LEU A 13 10.08 7.49 -18.73
C LEU A 13 9.77 6.00 -18.66
N ASN A 14 10.80 5.17 -18.51
CA ASN A 14 10.65 3.73 -18.32
C ASN A 14 10.83 3.39 -16.84
N MET A 15 9.74 3.03 -16.16
CA MET A 15 9.76 2.76 -14.71
C MET A 15 10.75 1.66 -14.30
N PHE A 16 10.98 0.66 -15.16
CA PHE A 16 11.97 -0.39 -14.88
C PHE A 16 13.40 0.16 -14.94
N ASN A 17 13.71 1.01 -15.90
CA ASN A 17 15.04 1.64 -15.99
C ASN A 17 15.29 2.63 -14.84
N GLU A 18 14.25 3.34 -14.40
CA GLU A 18 14.37 4.35 -13.34
C GLU A 18 14.48 3.74 -11.93
N ILE A 19 13.65 2.72 -11.62
CA ILE A 19 13.51 2.21 -10.25
C ILE A 19 13.43 0.67 -10.14
N GLU A 20 13.72 -0.06 -11.22
CA GLU A 20 13.74 -1.53 -11.29
C GLU A 20 12.41 -2.22 -10.93
N PHE A 21 11.29 -1.49 -10.91
CA PHE A 21 9.96 -2.08 -10.75
C PHE A 21 9.39 -2.47 -12.11
N ARG A 22 8.87 -3.68 -12.20
CA ARG A 22 8.10 -4.17 -13.35
C ARG A 22 6.93 -5.02 -12.90
N LYS A 23 5.94 -5.11 -13.76
CA LYS A 23 4.77 -5.97 -13.58
C LYS A 23 5.13 -7.43 -13.86
N ASP A 24 4.65 -8.35 -13.03
CA ASP A 24 4.76 -9.79 -13.24
C ASP A 24 3.51 -10.39 -13.93
N SER A 25 3.49 -11.70 -14.12
CA SER A 25 2.35 -12.41 -14.74
C SER A 25 1.09 -12.46 -13.86
N GLN A 26 1.17 -12.05 -12.59
CA GLN A 26 0.07 -12.02 -11.64
C GLN A 26 -0.43 -10.59 -11.35
N ASP A 27 -0.14 -9.65 -12.25
CA ASP A 27 -0.51 -8.24 -12.11
C ASP A 27 0.15 -7.53 -10.91
N CYS A 28 1.21 -8.13 -10.35
CA CYS A 28 1.94 -7.59 -9.21
C CYS A 28 3.19 -6.85 -9.66
N TYR A 29 3.46 -5.69 -9.06
CA TYR A 29 4.71 -4.96 -9.29
C TYR A 29 5.78 -5.47 -8.33
N LEU A 30 6.89 -5.93 -8.90
CA LEU A 30 8.03 -6.51 -8.19
C LEU A 30 9.33 -5.86 -8.66
N SER A 31 10.34 -5.88 -7.79
CA SER A 31 11.69 -5.41 -8.04
C SER A 31 12.68 -6.39 -7.41
N ARG A 32 13.91 -6.45 -7.94
CA ARG A 32 14.98 -7.30 -7.40
C ARG A 32 15.59 -6.72 -6.11
N PRO A 33 16.02 -5.44 -6.06
CA PRO A 33 16.60 -4.86 -4.85
C PRO A 33 15.58 -4.44 -3.80
N CYS A 34 14.29 -4.31 -4.16
CA CYS A 34 13.26 -3.80 -3.26
C CYS A 34 12.02 -4.69 -3.24
N ILE A 35 11.58 -5.06 -2.04
CA ILE A 35 10.37 -5.86 -1.84
C ILE A 35 9.16 -4.93 -1.79
N HIS A 36 8.23 -5.11 -2.71
CA HIS A 36 6.94 -4.42 -2.65
C HIS A 36 6.03 -5.08 -1.59
N MET A 37 5.88 -4.42 -0.45
CA MET A 37 5.04 -4.88 0.67
C MET A 37 3.64 -4.26 0.57
N ASP A 38 2.76 -4.88 -0.22
CA ASP A 38 1.36 -4.46 -0.33
C ASP A 38 0.54 -4.89 0.90
N CYS A 39 0.37 -3.97 1.86
CA CYS A 39 -0.35 -4.21 3.10
C CYS A 39 -1.78 -4.73 2.88
N ILE A 40 -2.43 -4.46 1.74
CA ILE A 40 -3.79 -4.96 1.50
C ILE A 40 -3.82 -6.50 1.39
N LYS A 41 -2.73 -7.12 0.93
CA LYS A 41 -2.61 -8.58 0.84
C LYS A 41 -2.61 -9.20 2.24
N TRP A 42 -1.82 -8.63 3.15
CA TRP A 42 -1.83 -9.00 4.56
C TRP A 42 -3.20 -8.73 5.21
N VAL A 43 -3.83 -7.58 4.93
CA VAL A 43 -5.16 -7.27 5.46
C VAL A 43 -6.16 -8.34 5.06
N LYS A 44 -6.22 -8.71 3.78
CA LYS A 44 -7.18 -9.68 3.28
C LYS A 44 -6.96 -11.10 3.83
N ARG A 45 -5.70 -11.49 4.05
CA ARG A 45 -5.33 -12.87 4.42
C ARG A 45 -5.20 -13.08 5.93
N ASP A 46 -4.52 -12.17 6.61
CA ASP A 46 -3.98 -12.41 7.95
C ASP A 46 -4.53 -11.43 9.02
N SER A 47 -5.31 -10.40 8.63
CA SER A 47 -5.81 -9.43 9.63
C SER A 47 -6.98 -9.92 10.46
N TYR A 48 -7.68 -10.97 10.01
CA TYR A 48 -8.94 -11.48 10.57
C TYR A 48 -10.08 -10.45 10.61
N LEU A 49 -9.98 -9.35 9.84
CA LEU A 49 -11.05 -8.38 9.70
C LEU A 49 -12.13 -8.87 8.72
N PRO A 50 -13.42 -8.55 8.95
CA PRO A 50 -14.48 -8.85 7.99
C PRO A 50 -14.25 -8.07 6.69
N VAL A 51 -14.71 -8.61 5.56
CA VAL A 51 -14.49 -8.05 4.22
C VAL A 51 -14.92 -6.58 4.11
N GLY A 52 -16.03 -6.21 4.76
CA GLY A 52 -16.51 -4.82 4.82
C GLY A 52 -15.60 -3.85 5.59
N SER A 53 -14.54 -4.33 6.24
CA SER A 53 -13.59 -3.55 7.02
C SER A 53 -12.16 -3.60 6.47
N HIS A 54 -11.98 -3.99 5.20
CA HIS A 54 -10.66 -4.03 4.56
C HIS A 54 -10.19 -2.68 4.00
N GLY A 55 -11.06 -1.65 4.04
CA GLY A 55 -10.68 -0.28 3.67
C GLY A 55 -9.69 0.33 4.67
N LEU A 56 -8.78 1.19 4.19
CA LEU A 56 -7.68 1.74 4.99
C LEU A 56 -8.18 2.36 6.32
N LYS A 57 -9.24 3.17 6.28
CA LYS A 57 -9.85 3.78 7.48
C LYS A 57 -10.32 2.75 8.52
N ALA A 58 -11.00 1.70 8.08
CA ALA A 58 -11.48 0.67 8.99
C ALA A 58 -10.31 -0.13 9.59
N VAL A 59 -9.30 -0.43 8.76
CA VAL A 59 -8.07 -1.12 9.19
C VAL A 59 -7.29 -0.28 10.19
N THR A 60 -7.10 1.02 9.95
CA THR A 60 -6.36 1.93 10.84
C THR A 60 -7.07 2.11 12.17
N LYS A 61 -8.39 2.25 12.16
CA LYS A 61 -9.19 2.29 13.40
C LYS A 61 -9.06 0.99 14.19
N ALA A 62 -9.19 -0.17 13.52
CA ALA A 62 -9.16 -1.46 14.19
C ALA A 62 -7.76 -1.87 14.69
N LYS A 63 -6.72 -1.64 13.90
CA LYS A 63 -5.33 -2.08 14.20
C LYS A 63 -4.50 -1.00 14.88
N LEU A 64 -4.62 0.26 14.47
CA LEU A 64 -3.79 1.35 15.00
C LEU A 64 -4.48 2.18 16.08
N ARG A 65 -5.78 1.98 16.32
CA ARG A 65 -6.62 2.81 17.22
C ARG A 65 -6.55 4.30 16.87
N TYR A 66 -6.39 4.58 15.58
CA TYR A 66 -6.29 5.92 15.02
C TYR A 66 -7.43 6.15 14.03
N ASN A 67 -8.10 7.29 14.15
CA ASN A 67 -9.09 7.71 13.16
C ASN A 67 -8.38 8.56 12.11
N SER A 68 -8.21 8.01 10.91
CA SER A 68 -7.66 8.76 9.77
C SER A 68 -8.62 9.86 9.34
N ILE A 69 -8.05 10.93 8.78
CA ILE A 69 -8.82 11.97 8.08
C ILE A 69 -9.53 11.30 6.90
N GLU A 70 -10.76 11.73 6.60
CA GLU A 70 -11.56 11.20 5.50
C GLU A 70 -12.00 12.36 4.61
N ILE A 71 -11.85 12.16 3.31
CA ILE A 71 -12.31 13.05 2.26
C ILE A 71 -13.11 12.18 1.29
N ASP A 72 -14.27 12.68 0.86
CA ASP A 72 -15.03 12.02 -0.21
C ASP A 72 -14.19 12.03 -1.51
N PRO A 73 -13.98 10.88 -2.18
CA PRO A 73 -13.28 10.84 -3.45
C PRO A 73 -13.78 11.85 -4.49
N GLU A 74 -15.08 12.16 -4.51
CA GLU A 74 -15.68 13.12 -5.44
C GLU A 74 -15.23 14.57 -5.16
N ASP A 75 -14.89 14.87 -3.91
CA ASP A 75 -14.42 16.19 -3.48
C ASP A 75 -12.93 16.42 -3.70
N MET A 76 -12.13 15.36 -3.91
CA MET A 76 -10.66 15.48 -3.97
C MET A 76 -10.19 16.48 -5.04
N CYS A 77 -10.78 16.47 -6.23
CA CYS A 77 -10.43 17.39 -7.32
C CYS A 77 -10.75 18.85 -6.97
N ARG A 78 -11.93 19.10 -6.40
CA ARG A 78 -12.38 20.43 -5.98
C ARG A 78 -11.48 20.97 -4.84
N LEU A 79 -11.24 20.15 -3.82
CA LEU A 79 -10.42 20.50 -2.66
C LEU A 79 -8.95 20.76 -3.03
N THR A 80 -8.46 20.19 -4.13
CA THR A 80 -7.11 20.47 -4.63
C THR A 80 -6.90 21.97 -4.89
N VAL A 81 -7.93 22.65 -5.42
CA VAL A 81 -7.87 24.09 -5.74
C VAL A 81 -8.34 24.93 -4.55
N GLU A 82 -9.45 24.54 -3.92
CA GLU A 82 -10.10 25.36 -2.91
C GLU A 82 -9.44 25.25 -1.53
N GLN A 83 -8.97 24.06 -1.15
CA GLN A 83 -8.45 23.76 0.19
C GLN A 83 -7.26 22.78 0.14
N PRO A 84 -6.14 23.18 -0.51
CA PRO A 84 -5.00 22.28 -0.73
C PRO A 84 -4.40 21.75 0.58
N GLN A 85 -4.42 22.55 1.66
CA GLN A 85 -3.93 22.11 2.97
C GLN A 85 -4.74 20.95 3.56
N THR A 86 -6.06 20.97 3.37
CA THR A 86 -6.95 19.89 3.82
C THR A 86 -6.63 18.60 3.08
N LEU A 87 -6.50 18.69 1.74
CA LEU A 87 -6.16 17.54 0.91
C LEU A 87 -4.74 17.00 1.19
N SER A 88 -3.77 17.88 1.44
CA SER A 88 -2.41 17.46 1.80
C SER A 88 -2.38 16.76 3.15
N ASN A 89 -3.13 17.25 4.14
CA ASN A 89 -3.25 16.61 5.45
C ASN A 89 -3.86 15.20 5.33
N TYR A 90 -4.88 15.04 4.50
CA TYR A 90 -5.46 13.74 4.17
C TYR A 90 -4.44 12.80 3.52
N SER A 91 -3.70 13.28 2.50
CA SER A 91 -2.65 12.49 1.83
C SER A 91 -1.57 12.02 2.79
N VAL A 92 -1.07 12.91 3.67
CA VAL A 92 -0.07 12.57 4.67
C VAL A 92 -0.63 11.61 5.73
N SER A 93 -1.88 11.78 6.15
CA SER A 93 -2.58 10.86 7.07
C SER A 93 -2.59 9.42 6.52
N ASP A 94 -2.93 9.23 5.25
CA ASP A 94 -2.96 7.91 4.62
C ASP A 94 -1.55 7.29 4.50
N ALA A 95 -0.52 8.10 4.23
CA ALA A 95 0.86 7.64 4.20
C ALA A 95 1.34 7.20 5.61
N ILE A 96 1.07 7.99 6.65
CA ILE A 96 1.42 7.67 8.04
C ILE A 96 0.69 6.41 8.50
N ALA A 97 -0.61 6.30 8.19
CA ALA A 97 -1.42 5.13 8.47
C ALA A 97 -0.81 3.86 7.83
N THR A 98 -0.46 3.94 6.55
CA THR A 98 0.12 2.82 5.80
C THR A 98 1.48 2.41 6.36
N TYR A 99 2.35 3.38 6.64
CA TYR A 99 3.67 3.12 7.24
C TYR A 99 3.55 2.49 8.63
N CYS A 100 2.69 3.05 9.50
CA CYS A 100 2.48 2.51 10.85
C CYS A 100 1.89 1.11 10.81
N LEU A 101 0.93 0.85 9.92
CA LEU A 101 0.35 -0.48 9.72
C LEU A 101 1.45 -1.48 9.29
N TYR A 102 2.26 -1.09 8.31
CA TYR A 102 3.38 -1.90 7.85
C TYR A 102 4.34 -2.23 8.99
N MET A 103 4.87 -1.22 9.68
CA MET A 103 5.89 -1.40 10.71
C MET A 103 5.39 -2.19 11.91
N LYS A 104 4.16 -1.95 12.37
CA LYS A 104 3.62 -2.59 13.58
C LYS A 104 3.10 -4.01 13.36
N TYR A 105 2.55 -4.29 12.18
CA TYR A 105 1.81 -5.54 11.94
C TYR A 105 2.39 -6.39 10.82
N VAL A 106 2.83 -5.78 9.71
CA VAL A 106 3.20 -6.54 8.50
C VAL A 106 4.68 -6.93 8.50
N HIS A 107 5.57 -5.99 8.82
CA HIS A 107 7.02 -6.16 8.69
C HIS A 107 7.52 -7.37 9.49
N THR A 108 7.42 -7.32 10.82
CA THR A 108 7.90 -8.41 11.68
C THR A 108 7.21 -9.73 11.37
N PHE A 109 5.90 -9.70 11.05
CA PHE A 109 5.13 -10.91 10.75
C PHE A 109 5.64 -11.61 9.48
N ILE A 110 5.76 -10.89 8.37
CA ILE A 110 6.18 -11.47 7.08
C ILE A 110 7.64 -11.93 7.14
N PHE A 111 8.53 -11.13 7.72
CA PHE A 111 9.94 -11.52 7.84
C PHE A 111 10.15 -12.68 8.82
N ALA A 112 9.40 -12.75 9.92
CA ALA A 112 9.46 -13.89 10.84
C ALA A 112 8.92 -15.18 10.18
N LEU A 113 7.83 -15.10 9.41
CA LEU A 113 7.35 -16.25 8.65
C LEU A 113 8.37 -16.71 7.59
N GLY A 114 9.07 -15.77 6.96
CA GLY A 114 10.13 -16.05 5.99
C GLY A 114 11.37 -16.74 6.56
N THR A 115 11.58 -16.75 7.89
CA THR A 115 12.67 -17.54 8.49
C THR A 115 12.32 -19.03 8.60
N ILE A 116 11.02 -19.36 8.57
CA ILE A 116 10.51 -20.74 8.68
C ILE A 116 10.14 -21.27 7.30
N ILE A 117 9.49 -20.45 6.48
CA ILE A 117 9.06 -20.79 5.13
C ILE A 117 10.14 -20.33 4.17
N SER A 118 10.80 -21.26 3.46
CA SER A 118 11.84 -20.98 2.47
C SER A 118 11.28 -20.34 1.20
N MET A 119 10.73 -19.13 1.32
CA MET A 119 10.16 -18.32 0.25
C MET A 119 10.58 -16.87 0.42
N ARG A 120 10.60 -16.11 -0.67
CA ARG A 120 10.93 -14.69 -0.60
C ARG A 120 9.81 -13.93 0.12
N PRO A 121 10.09 -12.81 0.83
CA PRO A 121 9.06 -12.11 1.60
C PRO A 121 7.86 -11.63 0.76
N ASP A 122 8.07 -11.28 -0.52
CA ASP A 122 6.99 -10.93 -1.45
C ASP A 122 6.06 -12.12 -1.72
N GLU A 123 6.61 -13.33 -1.79
CA GLU A 123 5.87 -14.58 -1.97
C GLU A 123 5.16 -14.97 -0.68
N VAL A 124 5.83 -14.85 0.47
CA VAL A 124 5.22 -15.08 1.79
C VAL A 124 4.02 -14.16 2.02
N LEU A 125 4.04 -12.92 1.52
CA LEU A 125 2.91 -11.99 1.60
C LEU A 125 1.76 -12.34 0.65
N ARG A 126 2.05 -12.95 -0.50
CA ARG A 126 1.09 -13.09 -1.61
C ARG A 126 0.54 -14.49 -1.81
N LYS A 127 1.29 -15.54 -1.45
CA LYS A 127 0.86 -16.93 -1.61
C LYS A 127 -0.25 -17.28 -0.61
N ARG A 128 -1.20 -18.08 -1.08
CA ARG A 128 -2.23 -18.70 -0.22
C ARG A 128 -1.68 -19.98 0.38
#